data_AF-A0A1Q7SZY6-F1
#
_entry.id   AF-A0A1Q7SZY6-F1
#
_cell.length_a   1.000
_cell.length_b   1.000
_cell.length_c   1.000
_cell.angle_alpha   90.00
_cell.angle_beta   90.00
_cell.angle_gamma   90.00
#
_symmetry.space_group_name_H-M   'P 1'
#
loop_
_entity.id
_entity.type
_entity.pdbx_description
1 polymer ?
#
loop_
_entity_poly.entity_id
_entity_poly.type
_entity_poly.pdbx_seq_one_letter_code
_entity_poly.pdbx_strand_id
1 'polypeptide(L)'
;MRRTVHISGQIEPFFGTLDENVRVLEDSLRVRTHLHDTRLTIEGEQDSVDQAVKIVEEYNHLTRHGRTLSAAEVKSLMRVATEEPHESPRGMFEHSRTRSFGKKQVTPKNASQRRYMEEIEKHDMMFGIGPGGTGKTYIAVAMAVSALLTKQVNRIILARPAVEAGERLGFLPGTLQQKIDPYMRPLYDALYDMLDADKLERFLEKGIIEVAPLAFMRGRTLNDSFVILDEAQNTTSEQMKMFLTRLGFNSKAVITGDVTQIDLPQGKKSGLVEALEVCGKIDGIGVVQFGEKDVVRHNLVQQIIRAYEEYDVAHPQRGGNTAKGKAGTPTRESGKEREQETQQG
;
A
#
# COMPACT_ATOMS: atom_id res chain seq x y z
N MET A 1 -29.98 29.44 -3.57
CA MET A 1 -30.82 28.52 -2.77
C MET A 1 -30.43 28.65 -1.30
N ARG A 2 -31.37 28.42 -0.37
CA ARG A 2 -31.13 28.44 1.07
C ARG A 2 -31.78 27.21 1.71
N ARG A 3 -31.02 26.44 2.50
CA ARG A 3 -31.55 25.31 3.28
C ARG A 3 -31.04 25.38 4.71
N THR A 4 -31.83 24.89 5.66
CA THR A 4 -31.45 24.82 7.07
C THR A 4 -31.49 23.38 7.54
N VAL A 5 -30.42 22.91 8.16
CA VAL A 5 -30.26 21.54 8.67
C VAL A 5 -29.92 21.59 10.15
N HIS A 6 -30.49 20.69 10.94
CA HIS A 6 -30.18 20.57 12.36
C HIS A 6 -28.94 19.70 12.56
N ILE A 7 -27.94 20.15 13.31
CA ILE A 7 -26.80 19.33 13.74
C ILE A 7 -27.19 18.60 15.02
N SER A 8 -27.45 17.29 14.92
CA SER A 8 -27.69 16.40 16.06
C SER A 8 -26.37 15.83 16.56
N GLY A 9 -26.09 15.97 17.85
CA GLY A 9 -24.83 15.53 18.48
C GLY A 9 -24.02 16.70 19.04
N GLN A 10 -22.72 16.49 19.24
CA GLN A 10 -21.79 17.55 19.63
C GLN A 10 -21.53 18.47 18.43
N ILE A 11 -21.67 19.79 18.59
CA ILE A 11 -21.46 20.74 17.50
C ILE A 11 -19.97 21.03 17.32
N GLU A 12 -19.21 21.04 18.40
CA GLU A 12 -17.80 21.45 18.43
C GLU A 12 -16.91 20.64 17.46
N PRO A 13 -17.02 19.29 17.35
CA PRO A 13 -16.20 18.53 16.41
C PRO A 13 -16.54 18.82 14.95
N PHE A 14 -17.80 19.17 14.64
CA PHE A 14 -18.23 19.51 13.29
C PHE A 14 -17.55 20.79 12.80
N PHE A 15 -17.49 21.81 13.65
CA PHE A 15 -16.86 23.10 13.33
C PHE A 15 -15.34 23.02 13.38
N GLY A 16 -14.78 22.21 14.27
CA GLY A 16 -13.34 22.12 14.48
C GLY A 16 -12.80 23.33 15.23
N THR A 17 -11.47 23.45 15.30
CA THR A 17 -10.84 24.58 16.00
C THR A 17 -10.94 25.84 15.13
N LEU A 18 -11.49 26.93 15.68
CA LEU A 18 -11.68 28.21 14.95
C LEU A 18 -12.47 28.06 13.63
N ASP A 19 -13.47 27.17 13.63
CA ASP A 19 -14.36 26.89 12.49
C ASP A 19 -13.64 26.36 11.23
N GLU A 20 -12.44 25.76 11.39
CA GLU A 20 -11.62 25.30 10.27
C GLU A 20 -12.36 24.35 9.31
N ASN A 21 -13.22 23.47 9.82
CA ASN A 21 -13.89 22.46 8.99
C ASN A 21 -15.02 23.09 8.17
N VAL A 22 -15.71 24.06 8.74
CA VAL A 22 -16.78 24.80 8.04
C VAL A 22 -16.19 25.69 6.96
N ARG A 23 -15.04 26.33 7.21
CA ARG A 23 -14.33 27.07 6.16
C ARG A 23 -13.92 26.18 4.99
N VAL A 24 -13.42 24.97 5.25
CA VAL A 24 -13.11 24.00 4.18
C VAL A 24 -14.36 23.67 3.35
N LEU A 25 -15.51 23.47 4.00
CA LEU A 25 -16.77 23.21 3.32
C LEU A 25 -17.24 24.41 2.49
N GLU A 26 -17.17 25.62 3.05
CA GLU A 26 -17.52 26.87 2.37
C GLU A 26 -16.63 27.13 1.15
N ASP A 27 -15.31 26.99 1.30
CA ASP A 27 -14.33 27.19 0.23
C ASP A 27 -14.48 26.16 -0.89
N SER A 28 -14.71 24.89 -0.53
CA SER A 28 -14.80 23.79 -1.50
C SER A 28 -16.08 23.82 -2.32
N LEU A 29 -17.23 24.07 -1.67
CA LEU A 29 -18.54 24.06 -2.32
C LEU A 29 -19.03 25.45 -2.75
N ARG A 30 -18.27 26.50 -2.43
CA ARG A 30 -18.62 27.91 -2.67
C ARG A 30 -19.97 28.28 -2.06
N VAL A 31 -20.23 27.80 -0.85
CA VAL A 31 -21.45 28.08 -0.07
C VAL A 31 -21.11 29.00 1.09
N ARG A 32 -22.13 29.66 1.64
CA ARG A 32 -22.06 30.40 2.91
C ARG A 32 -22.86 29.68 3.97
N THR A 33 -22.35 29.63 5.19
CA THR A 33 -23.01 28.98 6.31
C THR A 33 -23.23 29.95 7.47
N HIS A 34 -24.36 29.77 8.16
CA HIS A 34 -24.71 30.52 9.35
C HIS A 34 -25.26 29.56 10.41
N LEU A 35 -24.58 29.48 11.56
CA LEU A 35 -25.04 28.70 12.70
C LEU A 35 -25.93 29.56 13.61
N HIS A 36 -27.08 29.03 13.99
CA HIS A 36 -27.90 29.53 15.09
C HIS A 36 -28.31 28.36 15.99
N ASP A 37 -27.84 28.36 17.24
CA ASP A 37 -27.93 27.23 18.18
C ASP A 37 -27.40 25.92 17.57
N THR A 38 -28.30 25.01 17.20
CA THR A 38 -28.00 23.72 16.57
C THR A 38 -28.38 23.68 15.09
N ARG A 39 -28.79 24.81 14.50
CA ARG A 39 -29.30 24.88 13.12
C ARG A 39 -28.27 25.56 12.23
N LEU A 40 -27.74 24.81 11.27
CA LEU A 40 -26.87 25.32 10.23
C LEU A 40 -27.70 25.72 9.01
N THR A 41 -27.69 27.00 8.68
CA THR A 41 -28.26 27.51 7.44
C THR A 41 -27.16 27.57 6.39
N ILE A 42 -27.44 27.06 5.19
CA ILE A 42 -26.50 26.96 4.07
C ILE A 42 -27.11 27.69 2.87
N GLU A 43 -26.34 28.59 2.27
CA GLU A 43 -26.75 29.44 1.15
C GLU A 43 -25.75 29.33 -0.01
N GLY A 44 -26.24 29.15 -1.24
CA GLY A 44 -25.39 28.97 -2.41
C GLY A 44 -26.14 28.49 -3.65
N GLU A 45 -25.42 27.92 -4.62
CA GLU A 45 -25.99 27.21 -5.76
C GLU A 45 -26.72 25.93 -5.30
N GLN A 46 -27.75 25.51 -6.02
CA GLN A 46 -28.59 24.38 -5.63
C GLN A 46 -27.81 23.08 -5.41
N ASP A 47 -26.95 22.70 -6.37
CA ASP A 47 -26.18 21.45 -6.28
C ASP A 47 -25.17 21.49 -5.11
N SER A 48 -24.48 22.62 -4.93
CA SER A 48 -23.57 22.84 -3.81
C SER A 48 -24.27 22.82 -2.45
N VAL A 49 -25.45 23.43 -2.36
CA VAL A 49 -26.26 23.43 -1.13
C VAL A 49 -26.74 22.02 -0.82
N ASP A 50 -27.21 21.26 -1.82
CA ASP A 50 -27.66 19.89 -1.62
C ASP A 50 -26.50 18.95 -1.21
N GLN A 51 -25.30 19.15 -1.75
CA GLN A 51 -24.09 18.43 -1.33
C GLN A 51 -23.69 18.78 0.11
N ALA A 52 -23.71 20.07 0.47
CA ALA A 52 -23.41 20.53 1.83
C ALA A 52 -24.45 20.00 2.84
N VAL A 53 -25.74 19.95 2.47
CA VAL A 53 -26.80 19.36 3.31
C VAL A 53 -26.56 17.88 3.55
N LYS A 54 -26.18 17.11 2.51
CA LYS A 54 -25.85 15.68 2.66
C LYS A 54 -24.73 15.45 3.67
N ILE A 55 -23.67 16.26 3.61
CA ILE A 55 -22.54 16.20 4.56
C ILE A 55 -23.01 16.36 6.01
N VAL A 56 -23.88 17.35 6.26
CA VAL A 56 -24.42 17.59 7.61
C VAL A 56 -25.33 16.45 8.07
N GLU A 57 -26.20 15.95 7.19
CA GLU A 57 -27.07 14.81 7.49
C GLU A 57 -26.29 13.53 7.79
N GLU A 58 -25.13 13.37 7.18
CA GLU A 58 -24.25 12.23 7.37
C GLU A 58 -23.48 12.30 8.68
N TYR A 59 -22.94 13.48 9.01
CA TYR A 59 -22.39 13.75 10.33
C TYR A 59 -23.41 13.42 11.43
N ASN A 60 -24.64 13.89 11.26
CA ASN A 60 -25.75 13.63 12.17
C ASN A 60 -26.09 12.16 12.33
N HIS A 61 -26.02 11.40 11.25
CA HIS A 61 -26.29 9.97 11.29
C HIS A 61 -25.26 9.24 12.15
N LEU A 62 -23.98 9.58 11.97
CA LEU A 62 -22.85 8.96 12.68
C LEU A 62 -22.87 9.27 14.18
N THR A 63 -23.17 10.52 14.54
CA THR A 63 -23.26 10.93 15.95
C THR A 63 -24.49 10.34 16.66
N ARG A 64 -25.64 10.20 15.98
CA ARG A 64 -26.85 9.58 16.55
C ARG A 64 -26.67 8.10 16.90
N HIS A 65 -25.75 7.40 16.23
CA HIS A 65 -25.43 6.00 16.51
C HIS A 65 -24.35 5.84 17.60
N GLY A 66 -24.10 6.89 18.39
CA GLY A 66 -23.19 6.85 19.55
C GLY A 66 -21.70 6.92 19.22
N ARG A 67 -21.33 7.24 17.97
CA ARG A 67 -19.93 7.40 17.55
C ARG A 67 -19.46 8.84 17.83
N THR A 68 -18.43 8.99 18.65
CA THR A 68 -17.70 10.26 18.79
C THR A 68 -16.66 10.36 17.67
N LEU A 69 -16.85 11.30 16.74
CA LEU A 69 -15.91 11.56 15.66
C LEU A 69 -14.78 12.47 16.17
N SER A 70 -13.53 12.06 15.95
CA SER A 70 -12.37 12.92 16.16
C SER A 70 -12.29 14.04 15.11
N ALA A 71 -11.58 15.13 15.42
CA ALA A 71 -11.39 16.24 14.48
C ALA A 71 -10.79 15.79 13.13
N ALA A 72 -9.89 14.79 13.15
CA ALA A 72 -9.31 14.21 11.95
C ALA A 72 -10.33 13.43 11.10
N GLU A 73 -11.26 12.72 11.73
CA GLU A 73 -12.33 11.98 11.04
C GLU A 73 -13.34 12.93 10.40
N VAL A 74 -13.70 14.03 11.08
CA VAL A 74 -14.58 15.06 10.52
C VAL A 74 -13.92 15.73 9.31
N LYS A 75 -12.63 16.07 9.40
CA LYS A 75 -11.87 16.67 8.29
C LYS A 75 -11.77 15.74 7.08
N SER A 76 -11.62 14.44 7.32
CA SER A 76 -11.64 13.41 6.27
C SER A 76 -13.03 13.28 5.61
N LEU A 77 -14.11 13.29 6.41
CA LEU A 77 -15.49 13.30 5.92
C LEU A 77 -15.74 14.49 5.00
N MET A 78 -15.34 15.69 5.44
CA MET A 78 -15.48 16.93 4.66
C MET A 78 -14.74 16.84 3.33
N ARG A 79 -13.50 16.33 3.33
CA ARG A 79 -12.67 16.26 2.13
C ARG A 79 -13.18 15.24 1.10
N VAL A 80 -13.59 14.05 1.54
CA VAL A 80 -14.07 13.03 0.59
C VAL A 80 -15.41 13.45 0.00
N ALA A 81 -16.30 14.01 0.82
CA ALA A 81 -17.60 14.45 0.33
C ALA A 81 -17.50 15.65 -0.64
N THR A 82 -16.42 16.43 -0.61
CA THR A 82 -16.19 17.53 -1.57
C THR A 82 -15.40 17.10 -2.81
N GLU A 83 -14.45 16.15 -2.69
CA GLU A 83 -13.61 15.67 -3.80
C GLU A 83 -14.28 14.55 -4.64
N GLU A 84 -15.17 13.73 -4.06
CA GLU A 84 -15.83 12.59 -4.76
C GLU A 84 -17.37 12.59 -4.57
N PRO A 85 -18.14 13.45 -5.29
CA PRO A 85 -19.57 13.68 -5.06
C PRO A 85 -20.51 12.47 -5.32
N HIS A 86 -20.01 11.43 -6.01
CA HIS A 86 -20.79 10.27 -6.44
C HIS A 86 -20.64 9.04 -5.52
N GLU A 87 -19.67 9.02 -4.60
CA GLU A 87 -19.62 7.99 -3.56
C GLU A 87 -20.41 8.47 -2.34
N SER A 88 -21.36 7.66 -1.85
CA SER A 88 -22.01 7.97 -0.58
C SER A 88 -20.99 7.82 0.55
N PRO A 89 -20.71 8.85 1.36
CA PRO A 89 -19.79 8.69 2.49
C PRO A 89 -20.32 7.70 3.56
N ARG A 90 -21.57 7.23 3.43
CA ARG A 90 -22.20 6.18 4.23
C ARG A 90 -21.46 4.86 4.11
N GLY A 91 -21.21 4.42 2.87
CA GLY A 91 -20.38 3.24 2.61
C GLY A 91 -18.97 3.43 3.17
N MET A 92 -18.50 4.67 3.22
CA MET A 92 -17.19 5.03 3.77
C MET A 92 -17.11 4.90 5.29
N PHE A 93 -18.16 5.26 6.04
CA PHE A 93 -18.14 5.21 7.52
C PHE A 93 -18.69 3.93 8.13
N GLU A 94 -19.65 3.27 7.48
CA GLU A 94 -20.14 1.95 7.87
C GLU A 94 -19.09 0.86 7.63
N HIS A 95 -18.17 1.07 6.67
CA HIS A 95 -17.03 0.19 6.40
C HIS A 95 -15.66 0.74 6.83
N SER A 96 -15.52 2.04 7.16
CA SER A 96 -14.37 2.54 7.94
C SER A 96 -14.55 2.15 9.40
N ARG A 97 -14.41 0.85 9.64
CA ARG A 97 -13.98 0.34 10.93
C ARG A 97 -12.57 0.87 11.10
N THR A 98 -12.42 1.97 11.82
CA THR A 98 -11.15 2.30 12.46
C THR A 98 -10.78 1.09 13.30
N ARG A 99 -9.93 0.22 12.75
CA ARG A 99 -9.56 -1.02 13.43
C ARG A 99 -8.49 -0.66 14.45
N SER A 100 -8.75 -1.01 15.70
CA SER A 100 -7.75 -0.96 16.75
C SER A 100 -6.84 -2.18 16.60
N PHE A 101 -5.58 -1.95 16.25
CA PHE A 101 -4.56 -2.98 16.08
C PHE A 101 -3.61 -2.85 17.27
N GLY A 102 -3.96 -3.46 18.40
CA GLY A 102 -3.13 -3.38 19.61
C GLY A 102 -2.84 -1.92 20.01
N LYS A 103 -1.60 -1.46 19.75
CA LYS A 103 -1.06 -0.16 20.19
C LYS A 103 -1.43 1.04 19.29
N LYS A 104 -1.72 0.81 18.00
CA LYS A 104 -2.06 1.87 17.02
C LYS A 104 -3.34 1.53 16.25
N GLN A 105 -4.11 2.55 15.90
CA GLN A 105 -5.19 2.43 14.92
C GLN A 105 -4.62 2.68 13.52
N VAL A 106 -4.80 1.74 12.60
CA VAL A 106 -4.45 1.92 11.18
C VAL A 106 -5.73 2.30 10.46
N THR A 107 -5.85 3.60 10.16
CA THR A 107 -6.98 4.16 9.43
C THR A 107 -6.57 4.37 7.97
N PRO A 108 -7.39 3.93 6.99
CA PRO A 108 -7.10 4.22 5.59
C PRO A 108 -7.10 5.74 5.36
N LYS A 109 -6.10 6.24 4.64
CA LYS A 109 -5.90 7.67 4.38
C LYS A 109 -6.50 8.13 3.05
N ASN A 110 -6.86 7.20 2.17
CA ASN A 110 -7.52 7.46 0.89
C ASN A 110 -8.46 6.29 0.52
N ALA A 111 -9.24 6.48 -0.54
CA ALA A 111 -10.22 5.49 -1.01
C ALA A 111 -9.57 4.16 -1.45
N SER A 112 -8.43 4.22 -2.14
CA SER A 112 -7.69 3.04 -2.60
C SER A 112 -7.23 2.15 -1.44
N GLN A 113 -6.72 2.75 -0.35
CA GLN A 113 -6.34 2.03 0.86
C GLN A 113 -7.54 1.38 1.56
N ARG A 114 -8.68 2.07 1.59
CA ARG A 114 -9.92 1.51 2.16
C ARG A 114 -10.40 0.32 1.35
N ARG A 115 -10.52 0.50 0.04
CA ARG A 115 -10.86 -0.59 -0.89
C ARG A 115 -9.90 -1.76 -0.70
N TYR A 116 -8.61 -1.51 -0.61
CA TYR A 116 -7.63 -2.56 -0.36
C TYR A 116 -7.88 -3.34 0.94
N MET A 117 -8.19 -2.66 2.05
CA MET A 117 -8.56 -3.32 3.31
C MET A 117 -9.81 -4.18 3.16
N GLU A 118 -10.85 -3.66 2.51
CA GLU A 118 -12.10 -4.39 2.28
C GLU A 118 -11.90 -5.63 1.38
N GLU A 119 -11.12 -5.48 0.32
CA GLU A 119 -10.83 -6.57 -0.62
C GLU A 119 -9.96 -7.66 0.02
N ILE A 120 -9.02 -7.29 0.90
CA ILE A 120 -8.29 -8.24 1.75
C ILE A 120 -9.28 -9.07 2.58
N GLU A 121 -10.30 -8.47 3.18
CA GLU A 121 -11.26 -9.22 4.01
C GLU A 121 -12.06 -10.24 3.18
N LYS A 122 -12.53 -9.83 2.00
CA LYS A 122 -13.41 -10.63 1.13
C LYS A 122 -12.73 -11.79 0.42
N HIS A 123 -11.43 -11.67 0.10
CA HIS A 123 -10.73 -12.62 -0.76
C HIS A 123 -9.68 -13.43 -0.01
N ASP A 124 -9.62 -14.75 -0.25
CA ASP A 124 -8.60 -15.62 0.33
C ASP A 124 -7.20 -15.31 -0.22
N MET A 125 -7.12 -14.74 -1.43
CA MET A 125 -5.88 -14.28 -2.02
C MET A 125 -6.03 -12.88 -2.59
N MET A 126 -5.10 -11.99 -2.28
CA MET A 126 -5.18 -10.58 -2.63
C MET A 126 -3.86 -10.06 -3.20
N PHE A 127 -3.89 -9.40 -4.35
CA PHE A 127 -2.74 -8.71 -4.95
C PHE A 127 -2.84 -7.19 -4.74
N GLY A 128 -1.93 -6.62 -3.95
CA GLY A 128 -1.76 -5.17 -3.77
C GLY A 128 -0.59 -4.66 -4.60
N ILE A 129 -0.85 -4.00 -5.72
CA ILE A 129 0.16 -3.59 -6.69
C ILE A 129 0.26 -2.07 -6.76
N GLY A 130 1.46 -1.51 -6.73
CA GLY A 130 1.66 -0.09 -7.03
C GLY A 130 2.88 0.50 -6.32
N PRO A 131 3.07 1.83 -6.41
CA PRO A 131 4.32 2.46 -6.04
C PRO A 131 4.66 2.36 -4.55
N GLY A 132 5.94 2.54 -4.23
CA GLY A 132 6.42 2.68 -2.85
C GLY A 132 5.78 3.87 -2.12
N GLY A 133 5.37 3.69 -0.86
CA GLY A 133 4.74 4.73 -0.05
C GLY A 133 3.21 4.83 -0.16
N THR A 134 2.57 3.91 -0.90
CA THR A 134 1.10 3.75 -0.94
C THR A 134 0.53 3.02 0.27
N GLY A 135 1.39 2.42 1.11
CA GLY A 135 0.99 1.71 2.33
C GLY A 135 0.56 0.26 2.14
N LYS A 136 0.68 -0.32 0.93
CA LYS A 136 0.26 -1.69 0.59
C LYS A 136 0.76 -2.76 1.58
N THR A 137 2.05 -2.79 1.89
CA THR A 137 2.64 -3.76 2.81
C THR A 137 2.25 -3.48 4.25
N TYR A 138 2.30 -2.20 4.66
CA TYR A 138 1.95 -1.78 6.02
C TYR A 138 0.50 -2.14 6.37
N ILE A 139 -0.44 -1.86 5.46
CA ILE A 139 -1.86 -2.20 5.63
C ILE A 139 -2.04 -3.71 5.66
N ALA A 140 -1.36 -4.47 4.80
CA ALA A 140 -1.43 -5.94 4.81
C ALA A 140 -0.99 -6.50 6.18
N VAL A 141 0.12 -6.02 6.73
CA VAL A 141 0.61 -6.43 8.06
C VAL A 141 -0.40 -6.05 9.15
N ALA A 142 -1.02 -4.86 9.07
CA ALA A 142 -2.07 -4.46 10.01
C ALA A 142 -3.26 -5.44 9.97
N MET A 143 -3.74 -5.77 8.78
CA MET A 143 -4.82 -6.73 8.59
C MET A 143 -4.46 -8.12 9.14
N ALA A 144 -3.23 -8.57 8.94
CA ALA A 144 -2.73 -9.83 9.51
C ALA A 144 -2.73 -9.83 11.03
N VAL A 145 -2.22 -8.74 11.65
CA VAL A 145 -2.21 -8.58 13.11
C VAL A 145 -3.63 -8.55 13.66
N SER A 146 -4.57 -7.87 13.00
CA SER A 146 -5.99 -7.90 13.40
C SER A 146 -6.57 -9.30 13.34
N ALA A 147 -6.33 -10.04 12.25
CA ALA A 147 -6.81 -11.40 12.09
C ALA A 147 -6.26 -12.33 13.20
N LEU A 148 -4.99 -12.18 13.55
CA LEU A 148 -4.36 -12.93 14.64
C LEU A 148 -4.96 -12.59 16.01
N LEU A 149 -5.07 -11.29 16.33
CA LEU A 149 -5.58 -10.84 17.63
C LEU A 149 -7.07 -11.16 17.83
N THR A 150 -7.84 -11.18 16.74
CA THR A 150 -9.26 -11.57 16.74
C THR A 150 -9.46 -13.09 16.56
N LYS A 151 -8.37 -13.87 16.56
CA LYS A 151 -8.38 -15.34 16.45
C LYS A 151 -9.02 -15.88 15.17
N GLN A 152 -9.03 -15.11 14.09
CA GLN A 152 -9.44 -15.58 12.76
C GLN A 152 -8.37 -16.51 12.17
N VAL A 153 -7.09 -16.23 12.47
CA VAL A 153 -5.96 -17.09 12.13
C VAL A 153 -5.14 -17.36 13.39
N ASN A 154 -4.36 -18.43 13.36
CA ASN A 154 -3.48 -18.81 14.46
C ASN A 154 -2.03 -18.34 14.26
N ARG A 155 -1.64 -18.02 13.02
CA ARG A 155 -0.26 -17.63 12.67
C ARG A 155 -0.21 -16.53 11.62
N ILE A 156 0.86 -15.75 11.66
CA ILE A 156 1.24 -14.81 10.58
C ILE A 156 2.57 -15.24 10.00
N ILE A 157 2.68 -15.29 8.68
CA ILE A 157 3.92 -15.60 7.97
C ILE A 157 4.22 -14.47 7.00
N LEU A 158 5.32 -13.76 7.23
CA LEU A 158 5.79 -12.70 6.36
C LEU A 158 6.99 -13.24 5.58
N ALA A 159 6.84 -13.29 4.26
CA ALA A 159 7.86 -13.77 3.33
C ALA A 159 8.29 -12.63 2.41
N ARG A 160 9.59 -12.60 2.08
CA ARG A 160 10.14 -11.68 1.08
C ARG A 160 11.21 -12.44 0.27
N PRO A 161 11.29 -12.26 -1.06
CA PRO A 161 12.33 -12.88 -1.87
C PRO A 161 13.69 -12.26 -1.52
N ALA A 162 14.71 -13.10 -1.38
CA ALA A 162 16.08 -12.63 -1.30
C ALA A 162 16.54 -12.26 -2.71
N VAL A 163 16.59 -10.96 -3.01
CA VAL A 163 17.18 -10.44 -4.23
C VAL A 163 18.36 -9.57 -3.86
N GLU A 164 19.48 -9.82 -4.54
CA GLU A 164 20.73 -9.07 -4.38
C GLU A 164 20.58 -7.69 -5.03
N ALA A 165 19.83 -6.80 -4.41
CA ALA A 165 19.77 -5.41 -4.82
C ALA A 165 21.08 -4.70 -4.39
N GLY A 166 22.00 -4.53 -5.33
CA GLY A 166 23.21 -3.70 -5.16
C GLY A 166 24.42 -4.41 -4.56
N GLU A 167 24.31 -4.98 -3.36
CA GLU A 167 25.40 -5.70 -2.68
C GLU A 167 25.18 -7.21 -2.74
N ARG A 168 26.18 -7.99 -3.18
CA ARG A 168 26.04 -9.46 -3.18
C ARG A 168 25.90 -9.94 -1.74
N LEU A 169 24.90 -10.79 -1.47
CA LEU A 169 24.61 -11.32 -0.13
C LEU A 169 25.84 -12.01 0.50
N GLY A 170 26.79 -12.44 -0.34
CA GLY A 170 28.07 -13.02 0.06
C GLY A 170 29.00 -12.12 0.88
N PHE A 171 28.88 -10.78 0.82
CA PHE A 171 29.87 -9.85 1.41
C PHE A 171 29.56 -9.40 2.85
N LEU A 172 28.34 -9.58 3.36
CA LEU A 172 28.04 -9.26 4.76
C LEU A 172 28.70 -10.30 5.68
N PRO A 173 29.51 -9.91 6.69
CA PRO A 173 30.04 -10.84 7.67
C PRO A 173 28.93 -11.38 8.58
N GLY A 174 29.04 -12.63 9.04
CA GLY A 174 28.09 -13.24 9.99
C GLY A 174 27.36 -14.47 9.44
N THR A 175 26.42 -14.98 10.25
CA THR A 175 25.55 -16.11 9.92
C THR A 175 24.60 -15.78 8.78
N LEU A 176 24.11 -16.78 8.03
CA LEU A 176 23.15 -16.58 6.94
C LEU A 176 21.94 -15.72 7.36
N GLN A 177 21.47 -15.92 8.60
CA GLN A 177 20.37 -15.14 9.19
C GLN A 177 20.73 -13.65 9.31
N GLN A 178 21.89 -13.34 9.89
CA GLN A 178 22.38 -11.95 10.04
C GLN A 178 22.56 -11.22 8.71
N LYS A 179 22.82 -11.96 7.61
CA LYS A 179 22.92 -11.38 6.27
C LYS A 179 21.55 -11.06 5.66
N ILE A 180 20.50 -11.77 6.06
CA ILE A 180 19.15 -11.60 5.50
C ILE A 180 18.31 -10.63 6.34
N ASP A 181 18.59 -10.52 7.64
CA ASP A 181 17.88 -9.64 8.58
C ASP A 181 17.72 -8.18 8.10
N PRO A 182 18.72 -7.53 7.47
CA PRO A 182 18.55 -6.16 6.96
C PRO A 182 17.41 -6.04 5.94
N TYR A 183 17.23 -7.04 5.08
CA TYR A 183 16.17 -7.07 4.07
C TYR A 183 14.80 -7.32 4.69
N MET A 184 14.74 -7.96 5.85
CA MET A 184 13.48 -8.25 6.55
C MET A 184 13.08 -7.12 7.50
N ARG A 185 13.99 -6.20 7.83
CA ARG A 185 13.78 -5.12 8.82
C ARG A 185 12.50 -4.30 8.60
N PRO A 186 12.12 -3.89 7.37
CA PRO A 186 10.85 -3.16 7.18
C PRO A 186 9.59 -3.93 7.64
N LEU A 187 9.62 -5.26 7.58
CA LEU A 187 8.52 -6.10 8.06
C LEU A 187 8.50 -6.15 9.59
N TYR A 188 9.66 -6.22 10.24
CA TYR A 188 9.78 -6.12 11.69
C TYR A 188 9.31 -4.75 12.20
N ASP A 189 9.74 -3.67 11.55
CA ASP A 189 9.35 -2.30 11.91
C ASP A 189 7.82 -2.13 11.85
N ALA A 190 7.18 -2.67 10.81
CA ALA A 190 5.71 -2.66 10.70
C ALA A 190 5.03 -3.43 11.83
N LEU A 191 5.58 -4.56 12.27
CA LEU A 191 5.06 -5.34 13.40
C LEU A 191 5.22 -4.61 14.74
N TYR A 192 6.38 -3.99 14.99
CA TYR A 192 6.64 -3.19 16.20
C TYR A 192 5.72 -1.97 16.31
N ASP A 193 5.28 -1.44 15.16
CA ASP A 193 4.30 -0.36 15.11
C ASP A 193 2.91 -0.78 15.61
N MET A 194 2.58 -2.08 15.58
CA MET A 194 1.24 -2.61 15.84
C MET A 194 1.17 -3.39 17.17
N LEU A 195 2.27 -4.00 17.58
CA LEU A 195 2.38 -4.84 18.77
C LEU A 195 3.40 -4.27 19.74
N ASP A 196 3.14 -4.41 21.04
CA ASP A 196 4.15 -4.14 22.07
C ASP A 196 5.36 -5.07 21.90
N ALA A 197 6.55 -4.56 22.17
CA ALA A 197 7.81 -5.27 21.96
C ALA A 197 7.82 -6.66 22.63
N ASP A 198 7.54 -6.73 23.93
CA ASP A 198 7.51 -7.99 24.68
C ASP A 198 6.54 -9.02 24.08
N LYS A 199 5.40 -8.54 23.55
CA LYS A 199 4.38 -9.40 22.95
C LYS A 199 4.84 -9.92 21.59
N LEU A 200 5.44 -9.04 20.77
CA LEU A 200 5.98 -9.41 19.46
C LEU A 200 7.12 -10.42 19.62
N GLU A 201 8.06 -10.18 20.53
CA GLU A 201 9.16 -11.10 20.83
C GLU A 201 8.64 -12.48 21.21
N ARG A 202 7.67 -12.55 22.13
CA ARG A 202 7.02 -13.81 22.51
C ARG A 202 6.32 -14.51 21.34
N PHE A 203 5.73 -13.75 20.42
CA PHE A 203 5.07 -14.32 19.23
C PHE A 203 6.10 -14.86 18.23
N LEU A 204 7.23 -14.17 18.05
CA LEU A 204 8.33 -14.61 17.20
C LEU A 204 8.98 -15.89 17.77
N GLU A 205 9.32 -15.90 19.05
CA GLU A 205 9.92 -17.06 19.74
C GLU A 205 9.05 -18.31 19.65
N LYS A 206 7.72 -18.14 19.74
CA LYS A 206 6.75 -19.25 19.65
C LYS A 206 6.42 -19.65 18.21
N GLY A 207 6.94 -18.94 17.20
CA GLY A 207 6.58 -19.16 15.79
C GLY A 207 5.11 -18.85 15.47
N ILE A 208 4.45 -18.01 16.29
CA ILE A 208 3.12 -17.49 16.00
C ILE A 208 3.22 -16.45 14.87
N ILE A 209 4.25 -15.61 14.93
CA ILE A 209 4.64 -14.73 13.83
C ILE A 209 5.98 -15.24 13.32
N GLU A 210 6.09 -15.42 12.01
CA GLU A 210 7.32 -15.85 11.34
C GLU A 210 7.68 -14.81 10.28
N VAL A 211 8.92 -14.33 10.30
CA VAL A 211 9.47 -13.47 9.23
C VAL A 211 10.63 -14.22 8.61
N ALA A 212 10.47 -14.63 7.34
CA ALA A 212 11.40 -15.58 6.72
C ALA A 212 11.63 -15.30 5.22
N PRO A 213 12.76 -15.75 4.66
CA PRO A 213 12.97 -15.70 3.21
C PRO A 213 11.95 -16.58 2.47
N LEU A 214 11.55 -16.18 1.27
CA LEU A 214 10.60 -16.94 0.44
C LEU A 214 10.98 -18.43 0.25
N ALA A 215 12.28 -18.74 0.22
CA ALA A 215 12.76 -20.12 0.07
C ALA A 215 12.26 -21.07 1.17
N PHE A 216 11.97 -20.55 2.36
CA PHE A 216 11.49 -21.33 3.51
C PHE A 216 10.03 -21.76 3.36
N MET A 217 9.31 -21.24 2.35
CA MET A 217 7.93 -21.65 2.04
C MET A 217 7.87 -22.98 1.27
N ARG A 218 9.00 -23.45 0.73
CA ARG A 218 9.06 -24.67 -0.08
C ARG A 218 8.63 -25.89 0.74
N GLY A 219 7.73 -26.70 0.16
CA GLY A 219 7.26 -27.94 0.79
C GLY A 219 6.30 -27.74 1.97
N ARG A 220 5.91 -26.51 2.28
CA ARG A 220 4.94 -26.22 3.35
C ARG A 220 3.50 -26.22 2.82
N THR A 221 2.56 -26.49 3.71
CA THR A 221 1.15 -26.15 3.52
C THR A 221 0.77 -25.21 4.65
N LEU A 222 0.29 -24.02 4.30
CA LEU A 222 0.08 -22.92 5.22
C LEU A 222 -1.39 -22.89 5.64
N ASN A 223 -1.75 -23.69 6.65
CA ASN A 223 -3.09 -23.72 7.25
C ASN A 223 -3.17 -22.76 8.44
N ASP A 224 -4.40 -22.24 8.68
CA ASP A 224 -4.75 -21.34 9.79
C ASP A 224 -3.82 -20.13 9.90
N SER A 225 -3.46 -19.56 8.75
CA SER A 225 -2.40 -18.56 8.65
C SER A 225 -2.75 -17.38 7.77
N PHE A 226 -2.31 -16.20 8.18
CA PHE A 226 -2.28 -15.01 7.32
C PHE A 226 -0.87 -14.87 6.76
N VAL A 227 -0.72 -15.04 5.45
CA VAL A 227 0.56 -15.08 4.76
C VAL A 227 0.72 -13.81 3.93
N ILE A 228 1.86 -13.14 4.04
CA ILE A 228 2.17 -11.96 3.23
C ILE A 228 3.44 -12.25 2.43
N LEU A 229 3.40 -12.04 1.12
CA LEU A 229 4.59 -12.01 0.27
C LEU A 229 4.86 -10.57 -0.14
N ASP A 230 5.90 -9.98 0.45
CA ASP A 230 6.34 -8.62 0.15
C ASP A 230 7.42 -8.58 -0.94
N GLU A 231 7.53 -7.44 -1.63
CA GLU A 231 8.37 -7.25 -2.83
C GLU A 231 8.20 -8.37 -3.87
N ALA A 232 6.97 -8.77 -4.13
CA ALA A 232 6.67 -9.90 -4.99
C ALA A 232 7.16 -9.71 -6.44
N GLN A 233 7.40 -8.47 -6.89
CA GLN A 233 7.95 -8.20 -8.22
C GLN A 233 9.34 -8.83 -8.42
N ASN A 234 10.03 -9.09 -7.32
CA ASN A 234 11.36 -9.67 -7.24
C ASN A 234 11.35 -11.20 -7.14
N THR A 235 10.22 -11.84 -7.45
CA THR A 235 10.10 -13.30 -7.58
C THR A 235 10.23 -13.76 -9.03
N THR A 236 10.79 -14.94 -9.25
CA THR A 236 10.67 -15.64 -10.54
C THR A 236 9.29 -16.30 -10.67
N SER A 237 8.89 -16.68 -11.88
CA SER A 237 7.65 -17.42 -12.16
C SER A 237 7.55 -18.71 -11.33
N GLU A 238 8.66 -19.45 -11.21
CA GLU A 238 8.73 -20.67 -10.40
C GLU A 238 8.50 -20.39 -8.91
N GLN A 239 9.12 -19.33 -8.38
CA GLN A 239 8.97 -18.93 -6.98
C GLN A 239 7.54 -18.46 -6.68
N MET A 240 6.95 -17.67 -7.58
CA MET A 240 5.57 -17.22 -7.45
C MET A 240 4.60 -18.41 -7.49
N LYS A 241 4.71 -19.30 -8.48
CA LYS A 241 3.89 -20.51 -8.57
C LYS A 241 4.07 -21.42 -7.35
N MET A 242 5.30 -21.55 -6.85
CA MET A 242 5.58 -22.27 -5.62
C MET A 242 4.81 -21.67 -4.45
N PHE A 243 4.88 -20.35 -4.26
CA PHE A 243 4.20 -19.62 -3.18
C PHE A 243 2.68 -19.73 -3.24
N LEU A 244 2.07 -19.39 -4.40
CA LEU A 244 0.61 -19.35 -4.56
C LEU A 244 -0.04 -20.72 -4.29
N THR A 245 0.71 -21.82 -4.51
CA THR A 245 0.24 -23.19 -4.25
C THR A 245 0.50 -23.69 -2.83
N ARG A 246 1.03 -22.86 -1.92
CA ARG A 246 1.23 -23.24 -0.49
C ARG A 246 0.03 -22.89 0.39
N LEU A 247 -0.91 -22.08 -0.09
CA LEU A 247 -2.05 -21.63 0.70
C LEU A 247 -2.94 -22.83 1.07
N GLY A 248 -3.14 -23.04 2.37
CA GLY A 248 -3.95 -24.13 2.92
C GLY A 248 -5.34 -23.66 3.35
N PHE A 249 -6.04 -24.52 4.09
CA PHE A 249 -7.37 -24.21 4.64
C PHE A 249 -7.32 -23.14 5.71
N ASN A 250 -8.41 -22.37 5.81
CA ASN A 250 -8.59 -21.29 6.79
C ASN A 250 -7.41 -20.29 6.80
N SER A 251 -6.88 -20.00 5.61
CA SER A 251 -5.74 -19.13 5.44
C SER A 251 -6.03 -18.06 4.41
N LYS A 252 -5.28 -16.96 4.52
CA LYS A 252 -5.34 -15.85 3.58
C LYS A 252 -3.94 -15.49 3.11
N ALA A 253 -3.79 -15.17 1.83
CA ALA A 253 -2.54 -14.69 1.25
C ALA A 253 -2.69 -13.25 0.73
N VAL A 254 -1.75 -12.38 1.07
CA VAL A 254 -1.64 -11.04 0.49
C VAL A 254 -0.28 -10.90 -0.19
N ILE A 255 -0.28 -10.60 -1.47
CA ILE A 255 0.92 -10.46 -2.30
C ILE A 255 1.07 -8.97 -2.62
N THR A 256 2.13 -8.35 -2.12
CA THR A 256 2.44 -6.93 -2.34
C THR A 256 3.64 -6.76 -3.24
N GLY A 257 3.57 -5.81 -4.17
CA GLY A 257 4.70 -5.52 -5.04
C GLY A 257 4.56 -4.25 -5.85
N ASP A 258 5.65 -3.85 -6.48
CA ASP A 258 5.70 -2.71 -7.39
C ASP A 258 6.31 -3.15 -8.73
N VAL A 259 5.47 -3.25 -9.77
CA VAL A 259 5.89 -3.73 -11.09
C VAL A 259 6.88 -2.80 -11.79
N THR A 260 7.06 -1.56 -11.32
CA THR A 260 8.07 -0.64 -11.87
C THR A 260 9.45 -0.79 -11.23
N GLN A 261 9.57 -1.56 -10.14
CA GLN A 261 10.81 -1.77 -9.37
C GLN A 261 11.27 -3.23 -9.39
N ILE A 262 11.43 -3.79 -10.59
CA ILE A 262 11.89 -5.18 -10.77
C ILE A 262 13.42 -5.22 -10.75
N ASP A 263 13.98 -5.84 -9.71
CA ASP A 263 15.43 -6.00 -9.47
C ASP A 263 15.96 -7.36 -9.95
N LEU A 264 15.19 -8.08 -10.76
CA LEU A 264 15.59 -9.40 -11.25
C LEU A 264 16.73 -9.30 -12.28
N PRO A 265 17.64 -10.30 -12.34
CA PRO A 265 18.67 -10.37 -13.37
C PRO A 265 18.08 -10.28 -14.79
N GLN A 266 18.81 -9.62 -15.68
CA GLN A 266 18.36 -9.35 -17.04
C GLN A 266 17.94 -10.63 -17.77
N GLY A 267 16.75 -10.61 -18.38
CA GLY A 267 16.18 -11.75 -19.12
C GLY A 267 15.26 -12.67 -18.30
N LYS A 268 15.12 -12.47 -16.98
CA LYS A 268 14.11 -13.17 -16.19
C LYS A 268 12.78 -12.40 -16.16
N LYS A 269 11.67 -13.08 -16.43
CA LYS A 269 10.31 -12.53 -16.26
C LYS A 269 9.98 -12.48 -14.76
N SER A 270 9.33 -11.40 -14.32
CA SER A 270 8.80 -11.30 -12.97
C SER A 270 7.61 -12.25 -12.80
N GLY A 271 7.68 -13.08 -11.77
CA GLY A 271 6.61 -14.00 -11.40
C GLY A 271 5.34 -13.27 -10.97
N LEU A 272 5.44 -12.07 -10.39
CA LEU A 272 4.29 -11.24 -10.06
C LEU A 272 3.52 -10.81 -11.31
N VAL A 273 4.22 -10.31 -12.33
CA VAL A 273 3.61 -9.87 -13.58
C VAL A 273 2.91 -11.04 -14.27
N GLU A 274 3.58 -12.20 -14.33
CA GLU A 274 2.98 -13.42 -14.89
C GLU A 274 1.77 -13.90 -14.08
N ALA A 275 1.83 -13.88 -12.74
CA ALA A 275 0.71 -14.28 -11.90
C ALA A 275 -0.51 -13.35 -12.05
N LEU A 276 -0.31 -12.05 -12.27
CA LEU A 276 -1.42 -11.15 -12.57
C LEU A 276 -2.09 -11.49 -13.91
N GLU A 277 -1.31 -11.87 -14.93
CA GLU A 277 -1.84 -12.31 -16.23
C GLU A 277 -2.62 -13.63 -16.14
N VAL A 278 -2.09 -14.60 -15.36
CA VAL A 278 -2.62 -15.97 -15.30
C VAL A 278 -3.73 -16.12 -14.24
N CYS A 279 -3.50 -15.59 -13.04
CA CYS A 279 -4.35 -15.81 -11.87
C CYS A 279 -5.33 -14.66 -11.61
N GLY A 280 -5.10 -13.47 -12.17
CA GLY A 280 -5.91 -12.28 -11.88
C GLY A 280 -7.38 -12.37 -12.30
N LYS A 281 -7.78 -13.44 -13.01
CA LYS A 281 -9.17 -13.70 -13.44
C LYS A 281 -9.85 -14.84 -12.66
N ILE A 282 -9.18 -15.42 -11.67
CA ILE A 282 -9.70 -16.52 -10.88
C ILE A 282 -10.64 -15.96 -9.81
N ASP A 283 -11.86 -16.50 -9.74
CA ASP A 283 -12.82 -16.17 -8.67
C ASP A 283 -12.22 -16.48 -7.29
N GLY A 284 -12.29 -15.51 -6.37
CA GLY A 284 -11.66 -15.60 -5.05
C GLY A 284 -10.27 -14.95 -4.96
N ILE A 285 -9.71 -14.48 -6.08
CA ILE A 285 -8.49 -13.66 -6.10
C ILE A 285 -8.85 -12.18 -6.32
N GLY A 286 -8.59 -11.34 -5.33
CA GLY A 286 -8.73 -9.89 -5.45
C GLY A 286 -7.48 -9.22 -6.01
N VAL A 287 -7.66 -8.13 -6.77
CA VAL A 287 -6.56 -7.28 -7.26
C VAL A 287 -6.89 -5.81 -7.04
N VAL A 288 -5.99 -5.08 -6.37
CA VAL A 288 -6.07 -3.63 -6.18
C VAL A 288 -4.78 -3.00 -6.68
N GLN A 289 -4.94 -2.03 -7.57
CA GLN A 289 -3.85 -1.24 -8.10
C GLN A 289 -3.84 0.15 -7.44
N PHE A 290 -2.70 0.53 -6.90
CA PHE A 290 -2.41 1.86 -6.39
C PHE A 290 -1.66 2.66 -7.46
N GLY A 291 -1.97 3.95 -7.56
CA GLY A 291 -1.25 4.91 -8.37
C GLY A 291 -0.43 5.90 -7.53
N GLU A 292 0.22 6.84 -8.20
CA GLU A 292 1.02 7.90 -7.56
C GLU A 292 0.17 8.79 -6.64
N LYS A 293 -1.10 9.04 -7.00
CA LYS A 293 -2.05 9.79 -6.18
C LYS A 293 -2.34 9.15 -4.82
N ASP A 294 -2.10 7.85 -4.68
CA ASP A 294 -2.35 7.10 -3.46
C ASP A 294 -1.15 7.10 -2.50
N VAL A 295 -0.02 7.72 -2.90
CA VAL A 295 1.20 7.81 -2.10
C VAL A 295 1.00 8.79 -0.95
N VAL A 296 1.09 8.28 0.28
CA VAL A 296 0.95 9.11 1.48
C VAL A 296 2.29 9.23 2.19
N ARG A 297 3.01 10.31 1.88
CA ARG A 297 4.29 10.67 2.49
C ARG A 297 4.16 12.01 3.23
N HIS A 298 5.11 12.26 4.12
CA HIS A 298 5.20 13.56 4.78
C HIS A 298 5.39 14.69 3.75
N ASN A 299 4.78 15.86 3.96
CA ASN A 299 4.82 16.98 3.02
C ASN A 299 6.25 17.36 2.62
N LEU A 300 7.18 17.41 3.58
CA LEU A 300 8.61 17.67 3.30
C LEU A 300 9.22 16.63 2.34
N VAL A 301 8.89 15.35 2.49
CA VAL A 301 9.40 14.28 1.62
C VAL A 301 8.83 14.44 0.21
N GLN A 302 7.55 14.81 0.07
CA GLN A 302 6.96 15.12 -1.24
C GLN A 302 7.64 16.32 -1.90
N GLN A 303 7.96 17.38 -1.14
CA GLN A 303 8.70 18.53 -1.66
C GLN A 303 10.12 18.16 -2.11
N ILE A 304 10.82 17.31 -1.35
CA ILE A 304 12.15 16.82 -1.74
C ILE A 304 12.08 16.01 -3.05
N ILE A 305 11.10 15.11 -3.18
CA ILE A 305 10.93 14.31 -4.40
C ILE A 305 10.71 15.23 -5.61
N ARG A 306 9.80 16.20 -5.51
CA ARG A 306 9.54 17.18 -6.57
C ARG A 306 10.79 17.97 -6.95
N ALA A 307 11.59 18.40 -5.95
CA ALA A 307 12.82 19.13 -6.21
C ALA A 307 13.85 18.28 -7.01
N TYR A 308 13.93 16.97 -6.76
CA TYR A 308 14.78 16.06 -7.54
C TYR A 308 14.21 15.78 -8.93
N GLU A 309 12.89 15.59 -9.06
CA GLU A 309 12.24 15.43 -10.37
C GLU A 309 12.46 16.66 -11.27
N GLU A 310 12.29 17.87 -10.73
CA GLU A 310 12.59 19.12 -11.43
C GLU A 310 14.07 19.24 -11.80
N TYR A 311 14.97 18.83 -10.90
CA TYR A 311 16.40 18.81 -11.17
C TYR A 311 16.77 17.86 -12.30
N ASP A 312 16.23 16.63 -12.29
CA ASP A 312 16.50 15.60 -13.30
C ASP A 312 15.95 15.98 -14.68
N VAL A 313 14.77 16.62 -14.72
CA VAL A 313 14.21 17.19 -15.95
C VAL A 313 15.05 18.36 -16.48
N ALA A 314 15.56 19.21 -15.59
CA ALA A 314 16.41 20.35 -15.96
C ALA A 314 17.84 19.94 -16.33
N HIS A 315 18.34 18.80 -15.84
CA HIS A 315 19.70 18.31 -16.07
C HIS A 315 19.73 16.87 -16.62
N PRO A 316 19.16 16.60 -17.81
CA PRO A 316 19.03 15.25 -18.37
C PRO A 316 20.37 14.55 -18.68
N GLN A 317 21.52 15.22 -18.54
CA GLN A 317 22.85 14.76 -18.93
C GLN A 317 23.70 14.16 -17.77
N ARG A 318 23.12 13.84 -16.60
CA ARG A 318 23.85 13.14 -15.52
C ARG A 318 23.31 11.77 -15.10
N GLY A 319 22.19 11.30 -15.66
CA GLY A 319 21.67 9.93 -15.48
C GLY A 319 22.31 8.86 -16.38
N GLY A 320 23.47 9.14 -16.97
CA GLY A 320 24.13 8.25 -17.93
C GLY A 320 25.09 7.26 -17.29
N ASN A 321 24.59 6.27 -16.53
CA ASN A 321 25.32 5.00 -16.39
C ASN A 321 24.44 3.80 -16.03
N THR A 322 23.32 3.58 -16.73
CA THR A 322 22.63 2.27 -16.79
C THR A 322 21.74 2.20 -18.04
N ALA A 323 22.33 2.30 -19.23
CA ALA A 323 21.85 1.71 -20.48
C ALA A 323 22.51 2.42 -21.68
N LYS A 324 23.59 1.83 -22.21
CA LYS A 324 23.91 1.81 -23.65
C LYS A 324 25.20 1.04 -23.87
N GLY A 325 25.04 -0.21 -24.29
CA GLY A 325 26.12 -1.06 -24.77
C GLY A 325 25.63 -1.96 -25.90
N LYS A 326 25.05 -1.38 -26.96
CA LYS A 326 24.92 -2.01 -28.29
C LYS A 326 24.96 -0.96 -29.41
N ALA A 327 26.14 -0.82 -30.01
CA ALA A 327 26.36 -0.60 -31.43
C ALA A 327 27.67 -1.36 -31.71
N GLY A 328 27.68 -2.46 -32.46
CA GLY A 328 27.32 -2.50 -33.86
C GLY A 328 28.62 -2.55 -34.65
N THR A 329 29.24 -3.74 -34.69
CA THR A 329 30.46 -4.03 -35.47
C THR A 329 30.14 -3.88 -36.96
N PRO A 330 30.90 -3.11 -37.75
CA PRO A 330 30.76 -3.14 -39.19
C PRO A 330 31.59 -4.30 -39.76
N THR A 331 30.88 -5.18 -40.46
CA THR A 331 31.40 -6.22 -41.34
C THR A 331 32.26 -5.61 -42.44
N ARG A 332 33.50 -6.09 -42.62
CA ARG A 332 34.27 -5.95 -43.86
C ARG A 332 34.67 -7.35 -44.31
N GLU A 333 34.00 -7.83 -45.35
CA GLU A 333 34.45 -8.96 -46.17
C GLU A 333 35.17 -8.45 -47.41
N SER A 334 36.40 -8.91 -47.59
CA SER A 334 37.12 -9.20 -48.85
C SER A 334 38.58 -9.44 -48.44
N GLY A 335 39.27 -10.55 -48.64
CA GLY A 335 39.13 -11.65 -49.57
C GLY A 335 40.54 -11.98 -50.08
N LYS A 336 40.89 -13.28 -50.09
CA LYS A 336 41.97 -13.97 -50.82
C LYS A 336 43.34 -14.22 -50.14
N GLU A 337 43.56 -15.52 -49.91
CA GLU A 337 44.68 -16.37 -50.38
C GLU A 337 46.13 -15.89 -50.13
N ARG A 338 46.89 -16.64 -49.32
CA ARG A 338 47.83 -17.67 -49.79
C ARG A 338 48.58 -18.34 -48.65
N GLU A 339 48.84 -19.62 -48.86
CA GLU A 339 49.64 -20.52 -48.04
C GLU A 339 51.14 -20.24 -48.12
N GLN A 340 51.85 -20.93 -47.23
CA GLN A 340 53.22 -21.44 -47.31
C GLN A 340 54.39 -20.59 -46.79
N GLU A 341 55.14 -21.26 -45.89
CA GLU A 341 56.62 -21.29 -45.83
C GLU A 341 57.30 -20.00 -45.30
N THR A 342 58.33 -19.98 -44.44
CA THR A 342 59.33 -20.96 -44.01
C THR A 342 60.23 -20.31 -42.93
N GLN A 343 60.80 -21.14 -42.05
CA GLN A 343 62.06 -20.98 -41.28
C GLN A 343 62.28 -19.85 -40.25
N GLN A 344 62.63 -20.32 -39.05
CA GLN A 344 63.86 -20.06 -38.26
C GLN A 344 64.48 -18.65 -38.26
N GLY A 345 64.68 -18.15 -37.04
CA GLY A 345 65.55 -17.04 -36.68
C GLY A 345 65.39 -16.70 -35.21
#